data_AF-A0A3B8N280-F1
#
_entry.id   AF-A0A3B8N280-F1
#
_cell.length_a   1.000
_cell.length_b   1.000
_cell.length_c   1.000
_cell.angle_alpha   90.00
_cell.angle_beta   90.00
_cell.angle_gamma   90.00
#
_symmetry.space_group_name_H-M   'P 1'
#
loop_
_entity.id
_entity.type
_entity.pdbx_description
1 polymer ?
#
loop_
_entity_poly.entity_id
_entity_poly.type
_entity_poly.pdbx_seq_one_letter_code
_entity_poly.pdbx_strand_id
1 'polypeptide(L)' 'IYIETFQKNYDPRGKEYYWMAGKISEIEKDERTDIVSVKEGYISITPIHFDLTEYNMINILNSWDIKIE' A
#
# COMPACT_ATOMS: atom_id res chain seq x y z
N ILE A 1 -6.97 1.39 1.42
CA ILE A 1 -5.89 2.10 0.68
C ILE A 1 -5.67 3.46 1.35
N TYR A 2 -4.44 3.97 1.47
CA TYR A 2 -4.19 5.28 2.06
C TYR A 2 -4.07 6.34 0.95
N ILE A 3 -4.69 7.51 1.15
CA ILE A 3 -4.52 8.67 0.29
C ILE A 3 -3.49 9.55 0.97
N GLU A 4 -2.28 9.56 0.42
CA GLU A 4 -1.18 10.36 0.93
C GLU A 4 -1.40 11.86 0.64
N THR A 5 -1.01 12.70 1.59
CA THR A 5 -0.99 14.15 1.44
C THR A 5 0.28 14.72 2.06
N PHE A 6 0.81 15.81 1.50
CA PHE A 6 2.02 16.46 1.98
C PHE A 6 1.71 17.91 2.32
N GLN A 7 1.89 18.27 3.59
CA GLN A 7 1.72 19.64 4.04
C GLN A 7 3.08 20.34 4.09
N LYS A 8 3.24 21.34 3.23
CA LYS A 8 4.41 22.22 3.23
C LYS A 8 4.41 23.13 4.45
N ASN A 9 5.56 23.25 5.11
CA ASN A 9 5.79 24.13 6.26
C ASN A 9 7.19 24.75 6.17
N TYR A 10 7.45 25.71 7.07
CA TYR A 10 8.74 26.39 7.22
C TYR A 10 9.23 26.28 8.66
N ASP A 11 10.50 25.99 8.87
CA ASP A 11 11.11 26.04 10.19
C ASP A 11 11.34 27.51 10.63
N PRO A 12 11.71 27.78 11.90
CA PRO A 12 11.97 29.15 12.38
C PRO A 12 13.12 29.88 11.66
N ARG A 13 13.95 29.15 10.89
CA ARG A 13 15.05 29.69 10.08
C ARG A 13 14.64 29.88 8.61
N GLY A 14 13.38 29.65 8.27
CA GLY A 14 12.83 29.78 6.92
C GLY A 14 13.11 28.60 6.00
N LYS A 15 13.61 27.45 6.51
CA LYS A 15 13.83 26.26 5.68
C LYS A 15 12.54 25.49 5.49
N GLU A 16 12.24 25.15 4.24
CA GLU A 16 11.08 24.34 3.88
C GLU A 16 11.21 22.90 4.37
N TYR A 17 10.10 22.35 4.88
CA TYR A 17 9.95 20.93 5.17
C TYR A 17 8.50 20.50 4.93
N TYR A 18 8.27 19.19 4.84
CA TYR A 18 6.97 18.63 4.49
C TYR A 18 6.57 17.58 5.53
N TRP A 19 5.36 17.72 6.09
CA TRP A 19 4.73 16.65 6.85
C TRP A 19 4.02 15.72 5.88
N MET A 20 4.38 14.44 5.90
CA MET A 20 3.57 13.40 5.29
C MET A 20 2.39 13.09 6.20
N ALA A 21 1.20 13.12 5.63
CA ALA A 21 -0.05 12.75 6.27
C ALA A 21 -0.88 11.95 5.26
N GLY A 22 -2.11 11.62 5.63
CA GLY A 22 -3.08 11.10 4.69
C GLY A 22 -4.36 10.64 5.35
N LYS A 23 -5.23 10.08 4.54
CA LYS A 23 -6.53 9.57 4.97
C LYS A 23 -6.70 8.14 4.52
N ILE A 24 -7.34 7.33 5.36
CA ILE A 24 -7.77 6.01 4.95
C ILE A 24 -8.87 6.20 3.90
N SER A 25 -8.62 5.70 2.69
CA SER A 25 -9.63 5.58 1.64
C SER A 25 -10.63 4.49 2.02
N GLU A 26 -11.92 4.79 1.90
CA GLU A 26 -13.01 3.83 2.13
C GLU A 26 -13.26 2.88 0.94
N ILE A 27 -12.31 2.80 0.00
CA ILE A 27 -12.46 1.97 -1.20
C ILE A 27 -12.29 0.49 -0.84
N GLU A 28 -13.42 -0.22 -1.02
CA GLU A 28 -13.65 -1.67 -1.04
C GLU A 28 -13.22 -2.47 0.20
N LYS A 29 -14.23 -2.85 0.99
CA LYS A 29 -14.12 -3.76 2.13
C LYS A 29 -14.19 -5.20 1.63
N ASP A 30 -13.07 -5.77 1.17
CA ASP A 30 -12.97 -7.23 1.18
C ASP A 30 -13.12 -7.65 2.66
N GLU A 31 -14.18 -8.42 2.94
CA GLU A 31 -14.55 -8.90 4.28
C GLU A 31 -13.42 -9.71 4.93
N ARG A 32 -12.48 -10.23 4.13
CA ARG A 32 -11.35 -11.05 4.58
C ARG A 32 -10.12 -10.23 4.96
N THR A 33 -10.19 -8.90 4.92
CA THR A 33 -9.08 -8.05 5.34
C THR A 33 -8.94 -8.02 6.87
N ASP A 34 -7.71 -7.86 7.32
CA ASP A 34 -7.38 -7.61 8.73
C ASP A 34 -8.13 -6.41 9.32
N ILE A 35 -8.28 -5.33 8.53
CA ILE A 35 -9.04 -4.14 8.89
C ILE A 35 -10.49 -4.46 9.23
N VAL A 36 -11.16 -5.32 8.43
CA VAL A 36 -12.55 -5.71 8.68
C VAL A 36 -12.64 -6.56 9.95
N SER A 37 -11.76 -7.57 10.10
CA SER A 37 -11.76 -8.43 11.30
C SER A 37 -11.64 -7.63 12.60
N VAL A 38 -10.74 -6.64 12.66
CA VAL A 38 -10.56 -5.79 13.84
C VAL A 38 -11.76 -4.86 14.06
N LYS A 39 -12.34 -4.29 12.98
CA LYS A 39 -13.54 -3.44 13.09
C LYS A 39 -14.74 -4.19 13.65
N GLU A 40 -14.85 -5.49 13.41
CA GLU A 40 -15.92 -6.35 13.89
C GLU A 40 -15.67 -6.92 15.29
N GLY A 41 -14.53 -6.59 15.91
CA GLY A 41 -14.19 -7.02 17.27
C GLY A 41 -13.52 -8.39 17.35
N TYR A 42 -13.05 -8.94 16.24
CA TYR A 42 -12.28 -10.18 16.20
C TYR A 42 -10.77 -9.93 16.27
N ILE A 43 -10.02 -10.96 16.67
CA ILE A 43 -8.55 -11.00 16.52
C ILE A 43 -8.24 -11.34 15.06
N SER A 44 -7.37 -10.55 14.43
CA SER A 44 -6.85 -10.86 13.09
C SER A 44 -5.52 -11.60 13.19
N ILE A 45 -5.38 -12.68 12.42
CA ILE A 45 -4.13 -13.44 12.26
C ILE A 45 -3.84 -13.55 10.77
N THR A 46 -2.85 -12.80 10.30
CA THR A 46 -2.47 -12.75 8.88
C THR A 46 -1.11 -13.43 8.68
N PRO A 47 -1.05 -14.61 8.06
CA PRO A 47 0.23 -15.22 7.69
C PRO A 47 0.87 -14.41 6.56
N ILE A 48 2.02 -13.79 6.84
CA ILE A 48 2.79 -13.01 5.87
C ILE A 48 4.04 -13.78 5.43
N HIS A 49 4.56 -13.45 4.25
CA HIS A 49 5.80 -13.97 3.71
C HIS A 49 6.73 -12.80 3.34
N PHE A 50 8.05 -13.04 3.37
CA PHE A 50 9.04 -12.02 2.99
C PHE A 50 9.35 -12.02 1.49
N ASP A 51 9.03 -13.11 0.78
CA ASP A 51 9.24 -13.23 -0.66
C ASP A 51 8.17 -12.43 -1.41
N LEU A 52 8.50 -11.24 -1.91
CA LEU A 52 7.53 -10.35 -2.56
C LEU A 52 7.30 -10.68 -4.05
N THR A 53 7.78 -11.83 -4.54
CA THR A 53 7.64 -12.22 -5.95
C THR A 53 6.18 -12.50 -6.30
N GLU A 54 5.64 -11.78 -7.29
CA GLU A 54 4.32 -12.09 -7.86
C GLU A 54 4.49 -13.21 -8.91
N TYR A 55 4.34 -14.46 -8.47
CA TYR A 55 4.61 -15.64 -9.29
C TYR A 55 3.62 -15.81 -10.46
N ASN A 56 2.38 -15.31 -10.35
CA ASN A 56 1.40 -15.41 -11.43
C ASN A 56 1.80 -14.54 -12.63
N MET A 57 2.39 -13.39 -12.35
CA MET A 57 2.87 -12.42 -13.31
C MET A 57 4.00 -12.99 -14.17
N ILE A 58 4.80 -13.92 -13.63
CA ILE A 58 5.87 -14.57 -14.40
C ILE A 58 5.30 -15.27 -15.65
N ASN A 59 4.20 -16.00 -15.51
CA ASN A 59 3.55 -16.67 -16.65
C ASN A 59 3.01 -15.65 -17.66
N ILE A 60 2.48 -14.53 -17.17
CA ILE A 60 2.00 -13.42 -18.01
C ILE A 60 3.17 -12.82 -18.79
N LEU A 61 4.28 -12.50 -18.12
CA LEU A 61 5.47 -11.92 -18.74
C LEU A 61 6.10 -12.86 -19.77
N ASN A 62 6.17 -14.16 -19.49
CA ASN A 62 6.69 -15.15 -20.45
C ASN A 62 5.83 -15.27 -21.72
N SER A 63 4.56 -14.85 -21.67
CA SER A 63 3.69 -14.83 -22.85
C SER A 63 3.89 -13.60 -23.74
N TRP A 64 4.64 -12.60 -23.27
CA TRP A 64 4.88 -11.38 -24.04
C TRP A 64 5.95 -11.64 -25.09
N ASP A 65 5.69 -11.24 -26.34
CA ASP A 65 6.68 -11.30 -27.43
C ASP A 65 7.66 -10.10 -27.33
N ILE A 66 8.46 -10.09 -26.25
CA ILE A 66 9.49 -9.06 -26.05
C ILE A 66 10.80 -9.57 -26.65
N LYS A 67 11.28 -8.90 -27.68
CA LYS A 67 12.66 -9.07 -28.17
C LYS A 67 13.58 -8.22 -27.31
N ILE A 68 14.53 -8.87 -26.65
CA ILE A 68 15.62 -8.20 -25.95
C ILE A 68 16.76 -8.06 -26.97
N GLU A 69 17.18 -6.82 -27.27
CA GLU A 69 18.37 -6.53 -28.09
C GLU A 69 19.68 -6.90 -27.36
#